data_AF-A0A497TRR5-F1
#
_entry.id   AF-A0A497TRR5-F1
#
_cell.length_a   1.000
_cell.length_b   1.000
_cell.length_c   1.000
_cell.angle_alpha   90.00
_cell.angle_beta   90.00
_cell.angle_gamma   90.00
#
_symmetry.space_group_name_H-M   'P 1'
#
loop_
_entity.id
_entity.type
_entity.pdbx_description
1 polymer ?
#
loop_
_entity_poly.entity_id
_entity_poly.type
_entity_poly.pdbx_seq_one_letter_code
_entity_poly.pdbx_strand_id
1 'polypeptide(L)'
;MRRIAALIRHGDYHQRSGAPSAHQPYPLNAAGKEHAQQAAKEVQDRLLQHNWQLAPVIDSSRMLRGWQTAQIIAETLVTPEATVDSFDALAERGMGCLANLSVDEIEKILQQDPRYPEAPPDWKSNSHYCLPLQGAESLMQAGARVASHLRERMAELSANDTVDRLKLFVGHGAAFRHAAHHLGVLAFDQIAALSMYHDRPVFLENLPDGSWRQIAGEWKVRGGDAYTD
;
A
#
# COMPACT_ATOMS: atom_id res chain seq x y z
N MET A 1 -7.98 -0.91 24.97
CA MET A 1 -7.55 0.19 24.10
C MET A 1 -7.04 -0.40 22.80
N ARG A 2 -7.70 -0.08 21.68
CA ARG A 2 -7.39 -0.69 20.38
C ARG A 2 -6.46 0.22 19.58
N ARG A 3 -5.50 -0.40 18.91
CA ARG A 3 -4.57 0.23 17.98
C ARG A 3 -4.90 -0.25 16.58
N ILE A 4 -5.40 0.65 15.75
CA ILE A 4 -5.99 0.30 14.46
C ILE A 4 -5.20 0.99 13.36
N ALA A 5 -4.81 0.23 12.34
CA ALA A 5 -4.18 0.72 11.12
C ALA A 5 -5.19 0.63 9.97
N ALA A 6 -5.39 1.73 9.25
CA ALA A 6 -6.06 1.71 7.94
C ALA A 6 -5.01 1.69 6.84
N LEU A 7 -4.99 0.62 6.04
CA LEU A 7 -4.15 0.51 4.85
C LEU A 7 -4.93 1.01 3.64
N ILE A 8 -4.44 2.06 3.01
CA ILE A 8 -5.14 2.78 1.92
C ILE A 8 -4.25 2.76 0.69
N ARG A 9 -4.68 2.05 -0.35
CA ARG A 9 -4.01 2.12 -1.66
C ARG A 9 -4.26 3.51 -2.25
N HIS A 10 -3.24 4.10 -2.87
CA HIS A 10 -3.40 5.34 -3.64
C HIS A 10 -4.53 5.23 -4.69
N GLY A 11 -5.12 6.37 -5.05
CA GLY A 11 -6.09 6.47 -6.15
C GLY A 11 -5.49 6.12 -7.52
N ASP A 12 -6.35 5.95 -8.52
CA ASP A 12 -5.92 5.81 -9.91
C ASP A 12 -5.05 6.99 -10.41
N TYR A 13 -4.17 6.76 -11.37
CA TYR A 13 -3.14 7.74 -11.73
C TYR A 13 -2.77 7.64 -13.21
N HIS A 14 -2.01 8.62 -13.71
CA HIS A 14 -1.53 8.62 -15.09
C HIS A 14 -0.42 7.58 -15.31
N GLN A 15 -0.72 6.31 -15.08
CA GLN A 15 0.20 5.19 -15.25
C GLN A 15 0.61 5.06 -16.72
N ARG A 16 1.92 4.93 -16.98
CA ARG A 16 2.43 4.59 -18.31
C ARG A 16 1.95 3.18 -18.69
N SER A 17 1.27 3.08 -19.82
CA SER A 17 0.83 1.79 -20.37
C SER A 17 2.02 0.84 -20.60
N GLY A 18 1.80 -0.45 -20.34
CA GLY A 18 2.82 -1.50 -20.46
C GLY A 18 3.91 -1.48 -19.39
N ALA A 19 4.03 -0.44 -18.57
CA ALA A 19 5.01 -0.36 -17.50
C ALA A 19 4.45 -0.86 -16.16
N PRO A 20 5.25 -1.59 -15.34
CA PRO A 20 4.89 -1.88 -13.96
C PRO A 20 4.62 -0.58 -13.18
N SER A 21 3.63 -0.60 -12.28
CA SER A 21 3.27 0.60 -11.51
C SER A 21 4.46 1.16 -10.73
N ALA A 22 5.14 0.27 -9.99
CA ALA A 22 6.45 0.43 -9.37
C ALA A 22 6.75 1.88 -8.92
N HIS A 23 7.90 2.42 -9.29
CA HIS A 23 8.34 3.76 -8.89
C HIS A 23 7.95 4.88 -9.87
N GLN A 24 6.84 4.73 -10.61
CA GLN A 24 6.40 5.77 -11.55
C GLN A 24 6.09 7.11 -10.85
N PRO A 25 6.54 8.26 -11.39
CA PRO A 25 6.44 9.56 -10.70
C PRO A 25 5.13 10.32 -11.00
N TYR A 26 4.17 9.70 -11.69
CA TYR A 26 3.01 10.40 -12.23
C TYR A 26 1.94 10.72 -11.17
N PRO A 27 1.20 11.83 -11.34
CA PRO A 27 0.14 12.24 -10.43
C PRO A 27 -1.13 11.41 -10.61
N LEU A 28 -2.03 11.52 -9.62
CA LEU A 28 -3.41 11.04 -9.72
C LEU A 28 -4.12 11.66 -10.93
N ASN A 29 -4.99 10.88 -11.56
CA ASN A 29 -5.93 11.37 -12.56
C ASN A 29 -7.24 11.82 -11.87
N ALA A 30 -8.27 12.21 -12.64
CA ALA A 30 -9.55 12.66 -12.08
C ALA A 30 -10.20 11.57 -11.20
N ALA A 31 -10.33 10.34 -11.71
CA ALA A 31 -10.85 9.21 -10.95
C ALA A 31 -10.02 8.93 -9.69
N GLY A 32 -8.70 9.09 -9.75
CA GLY A 32 -7.81 8.98 -8.59
C GLY A 32 -8.13 9.94 -7.45
N LYS A 33 -8.49 11.18 -7.78
CA LYS A 33 -8.90 12.17 -6.78
C LYS A 33 -10.24 11.80 -6.16
N GLU A 34 -11.19 11.34 -6.97
CA GLU A 34 -12.48 10.84 -6.50
C GLU A 34 -12.31 9.64 -5.56
N HIS A 35 -11.44 8.69 -5.88
CA HIS A 35 -11.10 7.57 -5.00
C HIS A 35 -10.58 8.05 -3.63
N ALA A 36 -9.71 9.07 -3.62
CA ALA A 36 -9.16 9.60 -2.37
C ALA A 36 -10.25 10.28 -1.51
N GLN A 37 -11.16 11.02 -2.12
CA GLN A 37 -12.31 11.63 -1.44
C GLN A 37 -13.24 10.55 -0.86
N GLN A 38 -13.50 9.48 -1.61
CA GLN A 38 -14.33 8.37 -1.16
C GLN A 38 -13.66 7.60 0.00
N ALA A 39 -12.34 7.41 -0.05
CA ALA A 39 -11.59 6.81 1.06
C ALA A 39 -11.67 7.68 2.33
N ALA A 40 -11.60 9.01 2.20
CA ALA A 40 -11.76 9.93 3.31
C ALA A 40 -13.14 9.80 3.97
N LYS A 41 -14.19 9.68 3.16
CA LYS A 41 -15.56 9.46 3.64
C LYS A 41 -15.69 8.16 4.42
N GLU A 42 -15.20 7.03 3.88
CA GLU A 42 -15.23 5.74 4.59
C GLU A 42 -14.46 5.82 5.92
N VAL A 43 -13.31 6.50 5.95
CA VAL A 43 -12.56 6.72 7.21
C VAL A 43 -13.37 7.56 8.20
N GLN A 44 -13.98 8.66 7.75
CA GLN A 44 -14.81 9.53 8.60
C GLN A 44 -15.99 8.76 9.20
N ASP A 45 -16.68 7.96 8.39
CA ASP A 45 -17.81 7.14 8.81
C ASP A 45 -17.39 6.12 9.88
N ARG A 46 -16.21 5.48 9.72
CA ARG A 46 -15.67 4.53 10.71
C ARG A 46 -15.27 5.20 12.03
N LEU A 47 -14.63 6.36 11.96
CA LEU A 47 -14.26 7.14 13.14
C LEU A 47 -15.49 7.48 13.98
N LEU A 48 -16.58 7.94 13.33
CA LEU A 48 -17.84 8.27 13.99
C LEU A 48 -18.56 7.02 14.50
N GLN A 49 -18.69 5.98 13.68
CA GLN A 49 -19.41 4.75 14.02
C GLN A 49 -18.83 4.06 15.26
N HIS A 50 -17.50 4.04 15.38
CA HIS A 50 -16.81 3.31 16.44
C HIS A 50 -16.24 4.21 17.54
N ASN A 51 -16.48 5.53 17.46
CA ASN A 51 -15.92 6.52 18.37
C ASN A 51 -14.37 6.40 18.50
N TRP A 52 -13.71 6.15 17.37
CA TRP A 52 -12.25 6.10 17.30
C TRP A 52 -11.68 7.52 17.19
N GLN A 53 -10.48 7.71 17.73
CA GLN A 53 -9.73 8.95 17.51
C GLN A 53 -8.66 8.74 16.43
N LEU A 54 -8.60 9.68 15.50
CA LEU A 54 -7.56 9.72 14.49
C LEU A 54 -6.21 10.07 15.13
N ALA A 55 -5.14 9.38 14.74
CA ALA A 55 -3.77 9.80 15.00
C ALA A 55 -3.45 11.05 14.15
N PRO A 56 -2.77 12.07 14.70
CA PRO A 56 -2.64 13.38 14.04
C PRO A 56 -1.86 13.35 12.72
N VAL A 57 -1.07 12.30 12.48
CA VAL A 57 -0.23 12.16 11.28
C VAL A 57 -0.67 10.97 10.44
N ILE A 58 -0.98 11.25 9.18
CA ILE A 58 -1.18 10.29 8.10
C ILE A 58 0.20 9.97 7.51
N ASP A 59 0.57 8.69 7.53
CA ASP A 59 1.83 8.27 6.91
C ASP A 59 1.56 7.95 5.44
N SER A 60 2.31 8.59 4.54
CA SER A 60 2.21 8.38 3.10
C SER A 60 3.51 7.83 2.52
N SER A 61 3.45 7.11 1.40
CA SER A 61 4.60 6.97 0.51
C SER A 61 5.09 8.35 0.03
N ARG A 62 6.39 8.48 -0.28
CA ARG A 62 6.94 9.68 -0.96
C ARG A 62 6.54 9.78 -2.44
N MET A 63 5.88 8.75 -2.97
CA MET A 63 5.44 8.73 -4.37
C MET A 63 4.28 9.70 -4.57
N LEU A 64 4.33 10.51 -5.63
CA LEU A 64 3.37 11.60 -5.84
C LEU A 64 1.90 11.16 -5.73
N ARG A 65 1.53 10.03 -6.35
CA ARG A 65 0.17 9.47 -6.27
C ARG A 65 -0.25 9.06 -4.84
N GLY A 66 0.67 8.51 -4.05
CA GLY A 66 0.40 8.16 -2.65
C GLY A 66 0.26 9.42 -1.80
N TRP A 67 1.19 10.37 -1.97
CA TRP A 67 1.15 11.66 -1.27
C TRP A 67 -0.10 12.46 -1.59
N GLN A 68 -0.49 12.58 -2.87
CA GLN A 68 -1.72 13.28 -3.27
C GLN A 68 -2.96 12.60 -2.69
N THR A 69 -2.99 11.27 -2.63
CA THR A 69 -4.10 10.54 -1.99
C THR A 69 -4.18 10.91 -0.50
N ALA A 70 -3.04 10.91 0.21
CA ALA A 70 -2.99 11.26 1.63
C ALA A 70 -3.38 12.71 1.91
N GLN A 71 -2.93 13.65 1.07
CA GLN A 71 -3.29 15.07 1.17
C GLN A 71 -4.79 15.27 1.01
N ILE A 72 -5.39 14.71 -0.05
CA ILE A 72 -6.82 14.82 -0.28
C ILE A 72 -7.61 14.23 0.90
N ILE A 73 -7.16 13.10 1.46
CA ILE A 73 -7.79 12.52 2.66
C ILE A 73 -7.68 13.50 3.85
N ALA A 74 -6.49 14.02 4.12
CA ALA A 74 -6.26 14.97 5.22
C ALA A 74 -7.17 16.21 5.12
N GLU A 75 -7.29 16.79 3.91
CA GLU A 75 -8.10 17.96 3.62
C GLU A 75 -9.62 17.69 3.68
N THR A 76 -10.04 16.45 3.44
CA THR A 76 -11.46 16.07 3.39
C THR A 76 -12.02 15.65 4.75
N LEU A 77 -11.17 15.16 5.66
CA LEU A 77 -11.61 14.73 7.00
C LEU A 77 -12.10 15.92 7.85
N VAL A 78 -13.15 15.70 8.65
CA VAL A 78 -13.77 16.73 9.53
C VAL A 78 -13.23 16.65 10.97
N THR A 79 -12.27 15.76 11.20
CA THR A 79 -11.54 15.63 12.47
C THR A 79 -10.52 16.77 12.65
N PRO A 80 -9.98 17.02 13.87
CA PRO A 80 -8.87 17.98 14.03
C PRO A 80 -7.80 17.76 12.96
N GLU A 81 -7.21 18.86 12.49
CA GLU A 81 -6.31 18.90 11.34
C GLU A 81 -5.30 17.75 11.36
N ALA A 82 -5.42 16.85 10.38
CA ALA A 82 -4.44 15.79 10.16
C ALA A 82 -3.33 16.33 9.27
N THR A 83 -2.07 16.04 9.61
CA THR A 83 -0.93 16.34 8.75
C THR A 83 -0.49 15.08 8.00
N VAL A 84 0.31 15.26 6.96
CA VAL A 84 0.84 14.16 6.15
C VAL A 84 2.37 14.16 6.21
N ASP A 85 2.93 13.04 6.65
CA ASP A 85 4.37 12.77 6.57
C ASP A 85 4.65 11.71 5.50
N SER A 86 5.81 11.80 4.85
CA SER A 86 6.14 10.95 3.69
C SER A 86 7.37 10.09 3.91
N PHE A 87 7.22 8.78 3.73
CA PHE A 87 8.20 7.75 4.05
C PHE A 87 8.53 6.88 2.83
N ASP A 88 9.82 6.66 2.59
CA ASP A 88 10.26 5.69 1.56
C ASP A 88 9.81 4.27 1.90
N ALA A 89 9.67 3.98 3.19
CA ALA A 89 9.21 2.69 3.69
C ALA A 89 7.81 2.31 3.22
N LEU A 90 6.99 3.27 2.74
CA LEU A 90 5.66 3.02 2.18
C LEU A 90 5.63 2.98 0.64
N ALA A 91 6.78 3.11 -0.05
CA ALA A 91 6.84 3.04 -1.51
C ALA A 91 6.48 1.64 -2.04
N GLU A 92 6.00 1.61 -3.29
CA GLU A 92 5.78 0.37 -4.05
C GLU A 92 7.09 -0.41 -4.19
N ARG A 93 7.00 -1.68 -4.59
CA ARG A 93 8.19 -2.44 -4.99
C ARG A 93 8.99 -1.72 -6.08
N GLY A 94 10.30 -1.58 -5.86
CA GLY A 94 11.25 -1.00 -6.82
C GLY A 94 11.64 -1.95 -7.96
N MET A 95 11.73 -1.42 -9.19
CA MET A 95 12.32 -2.11 -10.37
C MET A 95 13.82 -1.80 -10.54
N GLY A 96 14.44 -1.17 -9.53
CA GLY A 96 15.82 -0.71 -9.60
C GLY A 96 16.05 0.31 -10.70
N CYS A 97 17.20 0.21 -11.35
CA CYS A 97 17.59 1.10 -12.46
C CYS A 97 16.68 1.02 -13.70
N LEU A 98 15.70 0.09 -13.75
CA LEU A 98 14.74 -0.04 -14.85
C LEU A 98 13.35 0.54 -14.53
N ALA A 99 13.24 1.37 -13.49
CA ALA A 99 12.00 2.07 -13.21
C ALA A 99 11.50 2.84 -14.46
N ASN A 100 10.18 2.83 -14.67
CA ASN A 100 9.47 3.46 -15.79
C ASN A 100 9.59 2.78 -17.16
N LEU A 101 10.37 1.72 -17.31
CA LEU A 101 10.36 0.92 -18.54
C LEU A 101 9.11 0.03 -18.65
N SER A 102 8.71 -0.28 -19.87
CA SER A 102 7.69 -1.29 -20.14
C SER A 102 8.19 -2.70 -19.79
N VAL A 103 7.27 -3.64 -19.61
CA VAL A 103 7.63 -5.07 -19.41
C VAL A 103 8.52 -5.57 -20.55
N ASP A 104 8.15 -5.31 -21.80
CA ASP A 104 8.93 -5.71 -22.97
C ASP A 104 10.33 -5.07 -23.01
N GLU A 105 10.45 -3.81 -22.60
CA GLU A 105 11.75 -3.11 -22.50
C GLU A 105 12.63 -3.78 -21.42
N ILE A 106 12.05 -4.11 -20.26
CA ILE A 106 12.75 -4.81 -19.17
C ILE A 106 13.21 -6.19 -19.63
N GLU A 107 12.34 -6.99 -20.25
CA GLU A 107 12.65 -8.35 -20.70
C GLU A 107 13.77 -8.37 -21.74
N LYS A 108 13.75 -7.43 -22.69
CA LYS A 108 14.85 -7.28 -23.67
C LYS A 108 16.18 -6.97 -23.00
N ILE A 109 16.19 -6.11 -21.97
CA ILE A 109 17.41 -5.79 -21.22
C ILE A 109 17.93 -7.02 -20.47
N LEU A 110 17.04 -7.77 -19.80
CA LEU A 110 17.42 -8.98 -19.08
C LEU A 110 17.98 -10.06 -20.00
N GLN A 111 17.38 -10.26 -21.18
CA GLN A 111 17.86 -11.22 -22.19
C GLN A 111 19.26 -10.88 -22.72
N GLN A 112 19.66 -9.61 -22.69
CA GLN A 112 20.98 -9.15 -23.13
C GLN A 112 22.04 -9.19 -22.02
N ASP A 113 21.66 -9.46 -20.77
CA ASP A 113 22.57 -9.48 -19.64
C ASP A 113 23.13 -10.90 -19.41
N PRO A 114 24.37 -11.19 -19.83
CA PRO A 114 24.91 -12.55 -19.77
C PRO A 114 25.24 -13.02 -18.35
N ARG A 115 25.11 -12.14 -17.34
CA ARG A 115 25.42 -12.47 -15.94
C ARG A 115 24.34 -13.32 -15.29
N TYR A 116 23.12 -13.30 -15.82
CA TYR A 116 21.94 -13.86 -15.16
C TYR A 116 21.19 -14.83 -16.08
N PRO A 117 20.51 -15.84 -15.51
CA PRO A 117 19.59 -16.67 -16.28
C PRO A 117 18.38 -15.85 -16.75
N GLU A 118 17.63 -16.42 -17.70
CA GLU A 118 16.35 -15.87 -18.13
C GLU A 118 15.41 -15.70 -16.93
N ALA A 119 14.71 -14.56 -16.89
CA ALA A 119 13.73 -14.30 -15.85
C ALA A 119 12.57 -15.31 -15.96
N PRO A 120 11.99 -15.77 -14.85
CA PRO A 120 10.84 -16.64 -14.91
C PRO A 120 9.65 -15.94 -15.60
N PRO A 121 8.79 -16.66 -16.33
CA PRO A 121 7.66 -16.05 -17.06
C PRO A 121 6.72 -15.22 -16.18
N ASP A 122 6.66 -15.54 -14.89
CA ASP A 122 5.81 -14.85 -13.91
C ASP A 122 6.56 -13.79 -13.08
N TRP A 123 7.79 -13.41 -13.47
CA TRP A 123 8.70 -12.56 -12.69
C TRP A 123 8.03 -11.31 -12.09
N LYS A 124 7.12 -10.69 -12.85
CA LYS A 124 6.41 -9.46 -12.44
C LYS A 124 5.49 -9.69 -11.24
N SER A 125 4.87 -10.85 -11.15
CA SER A 125 3.93 -11.24 -10.08
C SER A 125 4.54 -12.19 -9.05
N ASN A 126 5.71 -12.75 -9.32
CA ASN A 126 6.39 -13.69 -8.44
C ASN A 126 6.85 -12.98 -7.16
N SER A 127 6.33 -13.44 -6.01
CA SER A 127 6.57 -12.78 -4.73
C SER A 127 8.03 -12.76 -4.30
N HIS A 128 8.79 -13.80 -4.65
CA HIS A 128 10.18 -13.98 -4.22
C HIS A 128 11.21 -13.51 -5.25
N TYR A 129 10.81 -13.41 -6.51
CA TYR A 129 11.74 -12.97 -7.56
C TYR A 129 12.07 -11.49 -7.38
N CYS A 130 13.37 -11.21 -7.37
CA CYS A 130 13.92 -9.86 -7.42
C CYS A 130 14.66 -9.72 -8.75
N LEU A 131 14.42 -8.62 -9.48
CA LEU A 131 15.23 -8.33 -10.67
C LEU A 131 16.71 -8.26 -10.24
N PRO A 132 17.64 -8.86 -10.98
CA PRO A 132 19.05 -8.92 -10.59
C PRO A 132 19.80 -7.61 -10.92
N LEU A 133 19.17 -6.48 -10.60
CA LEU A 133 19.58 -5.13 -10.99
C LEU A 133 19.64 -4.22 -9.77
N GLN A 134 20.54 -3.23 -9.82
CA GLN A 134 20.79 -2.34 -8.70
C GLN A 134 19.51 -1.61 -8.27
N GLY A 135 19.19 -1.68 -6.98
CA GLY A 135 18.02 -1.03 -6.38
C GLY A 135 16.69 -1.74 -6.64
N ALA A 136 16.69 -2.92 -7.27
CA ALA A 136 15.49 -3.72 -7.40
C ALA A 136 15.07 -4.35 -6.07
N GLU A 137 13.78 -4.60 -5.93
CA GLU A 137 13.17 -5.18 -4.75
C GLU A 137 12.20 -6.29 -5.19
N SER A 138 12.17 -7.42 -4.48
CA SER A 138 11.08 -8.41 -4.62
C SER A 138 9.83 -7.91 -3.91
N LEU A 139 8.66 -8.49 -4.22
CA LEU A 139 7.44 -8.13 -3.51
C LEU A 139 7.50 -8.52 -2.02
N MET A 140 8.18 -9.62 -1.68
CA MET A 140 8.40 -10.03 -0.29
C MET A 140 9.27 -9.05 0.48
N GLN A 141 10.32 -8.49 -0.14
CA GLN A 141 11.15 -7.45 0.47
C GLN A 141 10.35 -6.15 0.69
N ALA A 142 9.58 -5.72 -0.32
CA ALA A 142 8.71 -4.55 -0.21
C ALA A 142 7.68 -4.72 0.93
N GLY A 143 7.06 -5.90 1.03
CA GLY A 143 6.15 -6.23 2.12
C GLY A 143 6.81 -6.23 3.49
N ALA A 144 8.03 -6.77 3.61
CA ALA A 144 8.76 -6.79 4.88
C ALA A 144 9.07 -5.36 5.36
N ARG A 145 9.55 -4.50 4.45
CA ARG A 145 9.81 -3.08 4.71
C ARG A 145 8.56 -2.35 5.18
N VAL A 146 7.44 -2.51 4.49
CA VAL A 146 6.16 -1.90 4.88
C VAL A 146 5.68 -2.46 6.23
N ALA A 147 5.78 -3.77 6.47
CA ALA A 147 5.38 -4.37 7.75
C ALA A 147 6.20 -3.84 8.94
N SER A 148 7.51 -3.63 8.76
CA SER A 148 8.35 -3.00 9.79
C SER A 148 7.89 -1.57 10.08
N HIS A 149 7.65 -0.75 9.04
CA HIS A 149 7.11 0.60 9.20
C HIS A 149 5.79 0.57 9.97
N LEU A 150 4.84 -0.30 9.59
CA LEU A 150 3.58 -0.43 10.31
C LEU A 150 3.78 -0.76 11.80
N ARG A 151 4.67 -1.70 12.14
CA ARG A 151 4.96 -2.06 13.54
C ARG A 151 5.53 -0.90 14.32
N GLU A 152 6.56 -0.23 13.78
CA GLU A 152 7.23 0.91 14.42
C GLU A 152 6.22 2.02 14.71
N ARG A 153 5.45 2.40 13.71
CA ARG A 153 4.50 3.51 13.79
C ARG A 153 3.29 3.23 14.67
N MET A 154 2.87 1.96 14.78
CA MET A 154 1.83 1.56 15.73
C MET A 154 2.35 1.46 17.16
N ALA A 155 3.63 1.14 17.36
CA ALA A 155 4.25 1.10 18.69
C ALA A 155 4.45 2.50 19.29
N GLU A 156 4.64 3.53 18.45
CA GLU A 156 4.69 4.94 18.86
C GLU A 156 3.34 5.48 19.37
N LEU A 157 2.22 4.81 19.07
CA LEU A 157 0.93 5.20 19.63
C LEU A 157 0.93 4.95 21.15
N SER A 158 0.72 6.02 21.91
CA SER A 158 0.78 6.07 23.37
C SER A 158 0.06 4.89 24.01
N ALA A 159 0.77 4.12 24.84
CA ALA A 159 0.21 3.04 25.63
C ALA A 159 -0.76 3.55 26.72
N ASN A 160 -0.69 4.85 27.04
CA ASN A 160 -1.55 5.51 28.04
C ASN A 160 -2.83 6.08 27.43
N ASP A 161 -3.04 5.93 26.12
CA ASP A 161 -4.26 6.41 25.51
C ASP A 161 -5.47 5.63 26.03
N THR A 162 -6.53 6.36 26.38
CA THR A 162 -7.76 5.79 26.93
C THR A 162 -8.87 5.60 25.88
N VAL A 163 -8.57 5.89 24.60
CA VAL A 163 -9.54 6.07 23.49
C VAL A 163 -9.07 5.45 22.16
N ASP A 164 -9.73 4.39 21.67
CA ASP A 164 -9.28 3.61 20.50
C ASP A 164 -8.72 4.47 19.36
N ARG A 165 -7.50 4.18 18.91
CA ARG A 165 -6.75 5.01 17.95
C ARG A 165 -6.73 4.40 16.57
N LEU A 166 -7.07 5.21 15.56
CA LEU A 166 -6.90 4.90 14.15
C LEU A 166 -5.70 5.66 13.56
N LYS A 167 -4.75 4.96 12.97
CA LYS A 167 -3.66 5.53 12.18
C LYS A 167 -3.82 5.17 10.71
N LEU A 168 -3.66 6.15 9.82
CA LEU A 168 -3.79 5.96 8.38
C LEU A 168 -2.41 5.77 7.74
N PHE A 169 -2.32 4.79 6.84
CA PHE A 169 -1.15 4.50 6.03
C PHE A 169 -1.56 4.48 4.55
N VAL A 170 -1.05 5.43 3.78
CA VAL A 170 -1.36 5.60 2.36
C VAL A 170 -0.17 5.17 1.51
N GLY A 171 -0.38 4.20 0.64
CA GLY A 171 0.70 3.54 -0.08
C GLY A 171 0.20 2.69 -1.24
N HIS A 172 0.79 1.51 -1.44
CA HIS A 172 0.60 0.73 -2.65
C HIS A 172 0.10 -0.68 -2.38
N GLY A 173 -0.82 -1.12 -3.24
CA GLY A 173 -1.60 -2.33 -2.97
C GLY A 173 -0.75 -3.60 -2.91
N ALA A 174 0.29 -3.74 -3.75
CA ALA A 174 1.12 -4.94 -3.72
C ALA A 174 1.99 -5.00 -2.47
N ALA A 175 2.66 -3.90 -2.12
CA ALA A 175 3.44 -3.80 -0.89
C ALA A 175 2.58 -4.04 0.38
N PHE A 176 1.37 -3.46 0.45
CA PHE A 176 0.47 -3.69 1.59
C PHE A 176 -0.02 -5.12 1.72
N ARG A 177 -0.35 -5.82 0.62
CA ARG A 177 -0.72 -7.24 0.70
C ARG A 177 0.41 -8.11 1.24
N HIS A 178 1.64 -7.86 0.78
CA HIS A 178 2.80 -8.60 1.28
C HIS A 178 3.12 -8.21 2.74
N ALA A 179 2.90 -6.96 3.12
CA ALA A 179 2.99 -6.55 4.52
C ALA A 179 1.98 -7.28 5.39
N ALA A 180 0.72 -7.36 4.97
CA ALA A 180 -0.31 -8.12 5.67
C ALA A 180 0.06 -9.60 5.84
N HIS A 181 0.73 -10.20 4.86
CA HIS A 181 1.32 -11.53 5.01
C HIS A 181 2.41 -11.60 6.08
N HIS A 182 3.39 -10.68 6.04
CA HIS A 182 4.45 -10.59 7.06
C HIS A 182 3.93 -10.28 8.47
N LEU A 183 2.74 -9.69 8.58
CA LEU A 183 2.03 -9.44 9.83
C LEU A 183 1.20 -10.65 10.31
N GLY A 184 1.08 -11.71 9.50
CA GLY A 184 0.27 -12.89 9.81
C GLY A 184 -1.22 -12.74 9.53
N VAL A 185 -1.63 -11.66 8.84
CA VAL A 185 -3.04 -11.39 8.49
C VAL A 185 -3.48 -12.16 7.25
N LEU A 186 -2.59 -12.31 6.27
CA LEU A 186 -2.84 -13.07 5.04
C LEU A 186 -1.92 -14.30 4.96
N ALA A 187 -2.48 -15.44 4.60
CA ALA A 187 -1.71 -16.59 4.16
C ALA A 187 -1.00 -16.29 2.83
N PHE A 188 0.07 -17.01 2.53
CA PHE A 188 0.92 -16.73 1.37
C PHE A 188 0.16 -16.87 0.04
N ASP A 189 -0.64 -17.93 -0.09
CA ASP A 189 -1.49 -18.22 -1.24
C ASP A 189 -2.56 -17.14 -1.49
N GLN A 190 -3.06 -16.50 -0.43
CA GLN A 190 -4.01 -15.40 -0.53
C GLN A 190 -3.42 -14.15 -1.20
N ILE A 191 -2.10 -13.92 -1.11
CA ILE A 191 -1.46 -12.72 -1.67
C ILE A 191 -1.69 -12.61 -3.19
N ALA A 192 -1.61 -13.75 -3.88
CA ALA A 192 -1.80 -13.86 -5.32
C ALA A 192 -3.28 -13.76 -5.72
N ALA A 193 -4.19 -14.30 -4.91
CA ALA A 193 -5.63 -14.29 -5.15
C ALA A 193 -6.28 -12.92 -4.87
N LEU A 194 -5.63 -12.07 -4.08
CA LEU A 194 -6.18 -10.80 -3.62
C LEU A 194 -5.53 -9.56 -4.28
N SER A 195 -6.24 -8.46 -4.19
CA SER A 195 -5.82 -7.10 -4.55
C SER A 195 -6.42 -6.10 -3.56
N MET A 196 -6.16 -4.81 -3.76
CA MET A 196 -6.80 -3.73 -3.02
C MET A 196 -7.58 -2.83 -3.97
N TYR A 197 -8.78 -2.42 -3.55
CA TYR A 197 -9.50 -1.31 -4.17
C TYR A 197 -8.73 0.00 -3.97
N HIS A 198 -8.96 0.98 -4.83
CA HIS A 198 -8.30 2.29 -4.76
C HIS A 198 -8.88 3.20 -3.67
N ASP A 199 -10.14 2.96 -3.28
CA ASP A 199 -10.99 3.84 -2.48
C ASP A 199 -11.46 3.19 -1.16
N ARG A 200 -11.11 1.92 -0.92
CA ARG A 200 -11.56 1.16 0.26
C ARG A 200 -10.38 0.79 1.15
N PRO A 201 -10.28 1.40 2.36
CA PRO A 201 -9.28 1.02 3.33
C PRO A 201 -9.49 -0.42 3.83
N VAL A 202 -8.39 -1.11 4.12
CA VAL A 202 -8.40 -2.33 4.93
C VAL A 202 -7.98 -1.98 6.34
N PHE A 203 -8.79 -2.36 7.33
CA PHE A 203 -8.54 -2.03 8.74
C PHE A 203 -7.97 -3.23 9.46
N LEU A 204 -6.78 -3.06 10.02
CA LEU A 204 -6.07 -4.05 10.81
C LEU A 204 -5.96 -3.57 12.25
N GLU A 205 -6.10 -4.47 13.21
CA GLU A 205 -5.86 -4.20 14.62
C GLU A 205 -4.53 -4.82 15.04
N ASN A 206 -3.68 -4.02 15.70
CA ASN A 206 -2.48 -4.49 16.39
C ASN A 206 -2.85 -4.81 17.85
N LEU A 207 -2.75 -6.09 18.21
CA LEU A 207 -3.14 -6.61 19.52
C LEU A 207 -2.03 -6.41 20.56
N PRO A 208 -2.34 -6.47 21.87
CA PRO A 208 -1.35 -6.27 22.93
C PRO A 208 -0.17 -7.26 22.92
N ASP A 209 -0.37 -8.46 22.36
CA ASP A 209 0.68 -9.48 22.19
C ASP A 209 1.55 -9.26 20.94
N GLY A 210 1.31 -8.17 20.19
CA GLY A 210 2.01 -7.82 18.96
C GLY A 210 1.45 -8.47 17.71
N SER A 211 0.46 -9.37 17.82
CA SER A 211 -0.20 -9.98 16.68
C SER A 211 -1.12 -9.01 15.95
N TRP A 212 -1.49 -9.36 14.72
CA TRP A 212 -2.33 -8.52 13.86
C TRP A 212 -3.52 -9.31 13.35
N ARG A 213 -4.67 -8.63 13.23
CA ARG A 213 -5.86 -9.20 12.60
C ARG A 213 -6.60 -8.16 11.79
N GLN A 214 -7.26 -8.59 10.72
CA GLN A 214 -8.21 -7.73 10.01
C GLN A 214 -9.50 -7.60 10.82
N ILE A 215 -10.04 -6.38 10.92
CA ILE A 215 -11.26 -6.08 11.68
C ILE A 215 -12.37 -5.47 10.83
N ALA A 216 -12.03 -4.88 9.68
CA ALA A 216 -12.98 -4.31 8.72
C ALA A 216 -12.29 -4.05 7.36
N GLY A 217 -13.09 -3.65 6.36
CA GLY A 217 -12.64 -3.47 4.98
C GLY A 217 -12.48 -4.80 4.26
N GLU A 218 -12.51 -4.78 2.92
CA GLU A 218 -12.44 -5.98 2.09
C GLU A 218 -11.23 -5.94 1.16
N TRP A 219 -10.61 -7.11 0.96
CA TRP A 219 -9.65 -7.30 -0.11
C TRP A 219 -10.39 -7.59 -1.42
N LYS A 220 -9.94 -7.00 -2.53
CA LYS A 220 -10.50 -7.29 -3.86
C LYS A 220 -10.09 -8.69 -4.30
N VAL A 221 -11.04 -9.60 -4.51
CA VAL A 221 -10.77 -10.91 -5.11
C VAL A 221 -10.42 -10.74 -6.59
N ARG A 222 -9.34 -11.36 -7.05
CA ARG A 222 -8.99 -11.36 -8.47
C ARG A 222 -9.85 -12.38 -9.21
N GLY A 223 -10.46 -11.96 -10.32
CA GLY A 223 -11.29 -12.83 -11.17
C GLY A 223 -12.75 -12.99 -10.72
N GLY A 224 -13.20 -12.29 -9.69
CA GLY A 224 -14.62 -12.15 -9.35
C GLY A 224 -15.22 -10.89 -9.99
N ASP A 225 -16.34 -11.06 -10.72
CA ASP A 225 -17.20 -10.10 -11.43
C ASP A 225 -16.54 -8.95 -12.21
N ALA A 226 -16.62 -9.10 -13.54
CA ALA A 226 -16.53 -8.10 -14.63
C ALA A 226 -15.38 -7.07 -14.54
N TYR A 227 -14.21 -7.46 -15.04
CA TYR A 227 -13.17 -6.54 -15.46
C TYR A 227 -13.50 -5.97 -16.85
N THR A 228 -13.76 -4.67 -16.94
CA THR A 228 -13.50 -3.91 -18.16
C THR A 228 -12.24 -3.10 -17.91
N ASP A 229 -11.21 -3.40 -18.71
CA ASP A 229 -9.97 -2.63 -18.84
C ASP A 229 -10.26 -1.18 -19.30
#